data_AF-A0A7Y7Y344-F1
#
_entry.id   AF-A0A7Y7Y344-F1
#
_cell.length_a   1.000
_cell.length_b   1.000
_cell.length_c   1.000
_cell.angle_alpha   90.00
_cell.angle_beta   90.00
_cell.angle_gamma   90.00
#
_symmetry.space_group_name_H-M   'P 1'
#
loop_
_entity.id
_entity.type
_entity.pdbx_description
1 polymer ?
#
loop_
_entity_poly.entity_id
_entity_poly.type
_entity_poly.pdbx_seq_one_letter_code
_entity_poly.pdbx_strand_id
1 'polypeptide(L)'
;MKITQSETPLNFPPPQTKAAPAPTVVEHPLASSPPPAVSLSGQALLITHLYGGEPNPRFETVLDSTKSEKYYLTSADRDLLAHIYEFAQEQGAAPRYVTSLARDLAEYRQFQNGTMLGNLNSGNRYDIEGHQLSYSFTDKDAATAARILDGDVIKGSALDQDFLRYMLDPGHGAYHICDFDFLEKVVTRFSTTGDPGVRLPPQFQTYQSHQGYIEHKSREILEPVTLERLARQKQEATGQNPAAPTPAPDSEKAETLQDIWRRSLLQMVRNGGWQSSLATFLSRNRND
;
A
#
# COMPACT_ATOMS: atom_id res chain seq x y z
N MET A 1 -90.19 56.30 21.08
CA MET A 1 -90.35 55.56 22.36
C MET A 1 -90.18 54.07 22.08
N LYS A 2 -89.27 53.41 22.80
CA LYS A 2 -88.94 51.96 22.90
C LYS A 2 -88.49 51.21 21.60
N ILE A 3 -87.20 50.87 21.41
CA ILE A 3 -86.44 49.61 21.74
C ILE A 3 -87.25 48.31 21.45
N THR A 4 -86.74 47.24 20.81
CA THR A 4 -85.41 46.58 20.90
C THR A 4 -85.27 45.43 19.86
N GLN A 5 -84.02 45.09 19.47
CA GLN A 5 -83.40 43.74 19.27
C GLN A 5 -83.93 42.80 18.15
N SER A 6 -83.16 41.89 17.53
CA SER A 6 -81.74 41.50 17.44
C SER A 6 -81.61 40.43 16.34
N GLU A 7 -80.37 40.12 15.97
CA GLU A 7 -79.89 38.88 15.30
C GLU A 7 -80.01 38.81 13.77
N THR A 8 -78.85 38.68 13.12
CA THR A 8 -78.71 38.37 11.71
C THR A 8 -77.83 37.12 11.58
N PRO A 9 -78.30 36.03 10.95
CA PRO A 9 -77.49 34.84 10.73
C PRO A 9 -76.63 34.96 9.46
N LEU A 10 -75.48 34.28 9.49
CA LEU A 10 -74.53 34.11 8.40
C LEU A 10 -75.18 33.44 7.18
N ASN A 11 -74.99 34.02 5.99
CA ASN A 11 -75.46 33.48 4.72
C ASN A 11 -74.31 33.45 3.69
N PHE A 12 -74.04 32.28 3.13
CA PHE A 12 -73.04 32.06 2.07
C PHE A 12 -73.64 32.41 0.70
N PRO A 13 -72.95 33.16 -0.18
CA PRO A 13 -73.43 33.42 -1.53
C PRO A 13 -73.09 32.29 -2.53
N PRO A 14 -73.95 32.04 -3.54
CA PRO A 14 -73.76 31.05 -4.61
C PRO A 14 -72.93 31.64 -5.79
N PRO A 15 -72.56 30.83 -6.82
CA PRO A 15 -71.36 31.05 -7.62
C PRO A 15 -71.59 31.99 -8.81
N GLN A 16 -70.54 32.72 -9.19
CA GLN A 16 -70.49 33.48 -10.45
C GLN A 16 -69.28 33.07 -11.29
N THR A 17 -69.57 32.73 -12.54
CA THR A 17 -68.65 32.44 -13.64
C THR A 17 -67.81 33.66 -14.00
N LYS A 18 -66.48 33.50 -14.21
CA LYS A 18 -65.65 34.54 -14.83
C LYS A 18 -64.44 33.97 -15.60
N ALA A 19 -64.42 34.32 -16.90
CA ALA A 19 -63.31 34.63 -17.81
C ALA A 19 -62.11 33.68 -17.98
N ALA A 20 -61.73 33.49 -19.25
CA ALA A 20 -60.58 32.73 -19.73
C ALA A 20 -59.22 33.29 -19.25
N PRO A 21 -58.21 32.43 -19.02
CA PRO A 21 -56.90 32.85 -18.52
C PRO A 21 -55.98 33.42 -19.62
N ALA A 22 -55.19 34.42 -19.22
CA ALA A 22 -54.07 35.01 -19.96
C ALA A 22 -52.88 34.02 -20.09
N PRO A 23 -51.94 34.22 -21.05
CA PRO A 23 -50.89 33.24 -21.30
C PRO A 23 -49.88 33.18 -20.15
N THR A 24 -49.57 31.96 -19.74
CA THR A 24 -48.55 31.61 -18.75
C THR A 24 -47.16 32.00 -19.25
N VAL A 25 -46.49 32.90 -18.55
CA VAL A 25 -45.04 33.08 -18.68
C VAL A 25 -44.39 31.84 -18.07
N VAL A 26 -43.79 31.00 -18.91
CA VAL A 26 -42.96 29.88 -18.47
C VAL A 26 -41.59 30.46 -18.13
N GLU A 27 -41.30 30.66 -16.84
CA GLU A 27 -39.91 30.80 -16.38
C GLU A 27 -39.21 29.45 -16.61
N HIS A 28 -38.39 29.39 -17.65
CA HIS A 28 -37.38 28.34 -17.77
C HIS A 28 -36.38 28.54 -16.62
N PRO A 29 -36.15 27.54 -15.75
CA PRO A 29 -35.01 27.62 -14.83
C PRO A 29 -33.75 27.68 -15.68
N LEU A 30 -32.93 28.72 -15.49
CA LEU A 30 -31.56 28.70 -15.99
C LEU A 30 -30.91 27.44 -15.45
N ALA A 31 -30.47 26.56 -16.35
CA ALA A 31 -29.60 25.46 -16.00
C ALA A 31 -28.39 26.05 -15.25
N SER A 32 -28.28 25.77 -13.96
CA SER A 32 -27.07 26.05 -13.22
C SER A 32 -25.98 25.18 -13.84
N SER A 33 -25.04 25.82 -14.54
CA SER A 33 -23.78 25.17 -14.87
C SER A 33 -23.22 24.60 -13.57
N PRO A 34 -22.79 23.33 -13.51
CA PRO A 34 -22.02 22.86 -12.38
C PRO A 34 -20.82 23.80 -12.21
N PRO A 35 -20.40 24.08 -10.96
CA PRO A 35 -19.21 24.88 -10.72
C PRO A 35 -18.04 24.23 -11.48
N PRO A 36 -17.11 25.03 -12.04
CA PRO A 36 -15.94 24.48 -12.71
C PRO A 36 -15.26 23.51 -11.75
N ALA A 37 -15.11 22.25 -12.17
CA ALA A 37 -14.38 21.27 -11.39
C ALA A 37 -12.94 21.78 -11.28
N VAL A 38 -12.53 22.14 -10.06
CA VAL A 38 -11.15 22.55 -9.80
C VAL A 38 -10.29 21.29 -9.88
N SER A 39 -9.60 21.09 -11.01
CA SER A 39 -8.57 20.06 -11.13
C SER A 39 -7.35 20.50 -10.30
N LEU A 40 -7.00 19.72 -9.29
CA LEU A 40 -5.72 19.88 -8.61
C LEU A 40 -4.61 19.39 -9.53
N SER A 41 -3.48 20.11 -9.58
CA SER A 41 -2.29 19.63 -10.30
C SER A 41 -1.77 18.33 -9.69
N GLY A 42 -1.04 17.54 -10.47
CA GLY A 42 -0.40 16.30 -10.01
C GLY A 42 0.49 16.51 -8.80
N GLN A 43 1.21 17.64 -8.78
CA GLN A 43 2.04 18.02 -7.65
C GLN A 43 1.21 18.32 -6.40
N ALA A 44 0.08 19.02 -6.55
CA ALA A 44 -0.83 19.25 -5.42
C ALA A 44 -1.39 17.92 -4.89
N LEU A 45 -1.79 17.00 -5.77
CA LEU A 45 -2.26 15.67 -5.39
C LEU A 45 -1.17 14.84 -4.68
N LEU A 46 0.06 14.85 -5.19
CA LEU A 46 1.21 14.20 -4.57
C LEU A 46 1.42 14.73 -3.14
N ILE A 47 1.48 16.04 -2.97
CA ILE A 47 1.67 16.66 -1.66
C ILE A 47 0.52 16.33 -0.70
N THR A 48 -0.73 16.41 -1.16
CA THR A 48 -1.91 16.10 -0.34
C THR A 48 -1.94 14.64 0.09
N HIS A 49 -1.76 13.70 -0.84
CA HIS A 49 -2.01 12.28 -0.59
C HIS A 49 -0.79 11.52 -0.05
N LEU A 50 0.43 11.94 -0.38
CA LEU A 50 1.65 11.27 0.08
C LEU A 50 2.32 12.01 1.24
N TYR A 51 2.41 13.34 1.14
CA TYR A 51 3.12 14.15 2.13
C TYR A 51 2.21 14.79 3.19
N GLY A 52 0.89 14.60 3.11
CA GLY A 52 -0.05 15.13 4.10
C GLY A 52 -0.10 16.65 4.12
N GLY A 53 0.18 17.30 2.99
CA GLY A 53 0.20 18.76 2.87
C GLY A 53 1.55 19.42 3.17
N GLU A 54 2.60 18.67 3.52
CA GLU A 54 3.94 19.21 3.74
C GLU A 54 4.53 19.76 2.43
N PRO A 55 4.74 21.08 2.28
CA PRO A 55 5.33 21.64 1.07
C PRO A 55 6.85 21.40 1.05
N ASN A 56 7.40 21.11 -0.13
CA ASN A 56 8.85 20.90 -0.35
C ASN A 56 9.47 19.85 0.59
N PRO A 57 8.95 18.60 0.60
CA PRO A 57 9.46 17.56 1.48
C PRO A 57 10.94 17.28 1.17
N ARG A 58 11.75 17.09 2.20
CA ARG A 58 13.18 16.81 2.03
C ARG A 58 13.40 15.45 1.36
N PHE A 59 14.56 15.30 0.71
CA PHE A 59 14.99 14.04 0.12
C PHE A 59 16.10 13.43 0.98
N GLU A 60 15.93 12.16 1.33
CA GLU A 60 16.85 11.38 2.15
C GLU A 60 17.58 10.36 1.29
N THR A 61 18.90 10.22 1.50
CA THR A 61 19.77 9.28 0.78
C THR A 61 20.45 8.27 1.70
N VAL A 62 20.39 8.50 3.00
CA VAL A 62 21.00 7.67 4.02
C VAL A 62 19.88 6.97 4.78
N LEU A 63 19.96 5.64 4.86
CA LEU A 63 18.98 4.86 5.61
C LEU A 63 18.93 5.31 7.08
N ASP A 64 17.74 5.73 7.46
CA ASP A 64 17.30 6.09 8.80
C ASP A 64 15.90 5.47 9.00
N SER A 65 15.84 4.43 9.83
CA SER A 65 14.61 3.69 10.12
C SER A 65 13.61 4.47 10.98
N THR A 66 13.97 5.66 11.46
CA THR A 66 13.07 6.55 12.21
C THR A 66 12.28 7.47 11.29
N LYS A 67 12.68 7.60 10.03
CA LYS A 67 12.01 8.42 9.02
C LYS A 67 11.05 7.57 8.18
N SER A 68 9.95 8.20 7.75
CA SER A 68 9.03 7.58 6.80
C SER A 68 9.69 7.38 5.44
N GLU A 69 9.37 6.26 4.81
CA GLU A 69 9.79 5.82 3.48
C GLU A 69 9.58 6.91 2.42
N LYS A 70 8.50 7.70 2.51
CA LYS A 70 8.13 8.72 1.50
C LYS A 70 9.21 9.78 1.24
N TYR A 71 10.16 9.97 2.17
CA TYR A 71 11.25 10.93 2.00
C TYR A 71 12.42 10.39 1.15
N TYR A 72 12.42 9.09 0.83
CA TYR A 72 13.45 8.44 0.00
C TYR A 72 13.10 8.42 -1.50
N LEU A 73 11.92 8.93 -1.89
CA LEU A 73 11.59 9.14 -3.30
C LEU A 73 12.49 10.24 -3.88
N THR A 74 13.17 9.93 -4.99
CA THR A 74 14.00 10.89 -5.72
C THR A 74 13.14 11.99 -6.36
N SER A 75 13.77 13.08 -6.80
CA SER A 75 13.05 14.12 -7.55
C SER A 75 12.37 13.56 -8.81
N ALA A 76 13.06 12.67 -9.54
CA ALA A 76 12.51 12.02 -10.73
C ALA A 76 11.31 11.12 -10.39
N ASP A 77 11.38 10.37 -9.29
CA ASP A 77 10.25 9.55 -8.84
C ASP A 77 9.03 10.45 -8.51
N ARG A 78 9.25 11.58 -7.83
CA ARG A 78 8.19 12.54 -7.47
C ARG A 78 7.56 13.19 -8.68
N ASP A 79 8.38 13.60 -9.66
CA ASP A 79 7.89 14.19 -10.91
C ASP A 79 7.05 13.19 -11.71
N LEU A 80 7.49 11.92 -11.80
CA LEU A 80 6.70 10.88 -12.44
C LEU A 80 5.40 10.61 -11.68
N LEU A 81 5.45 10.48 -10.35
CA LEU A 81 4.27 10.24 -9.52
C LEU A 81 3.24 11.39 -9.64
N ALA A 82 3.68 12.64 -9.78
CA ALA A 82 2.78 13.76 -10.04
C ALA A 82 2.01 13.56 -11.37
N HIS A 83 2.69 13.15 -12.45
CA HIS A 83 2.00 12.84 -13.71
C HIS A 83 1.08 11.62 -13.60
N ILE A 84 1.44 10.61 -12.80
CA ILE A 84 0.58 9.45 -12.55
C ILE A 84 -0.68 9.87 -11.77
N TYR A 85 -0.56 10.81 -10.81
CA TYR A 85 -1.71 11.40 -10.13
C TYR A 85 -2.64 12.16 -11.08
N GLU A 86 -2.10 12.92 -12.03
CA GLU A 86 -2.90 13.59 -13.07
C GLU A 86 -3.63 12.57 -13.93
N PHE A 87 -2.92 11.57 -14.45
CA PHE A 87 -3.53 10.48 -15.21
C PHE A 87 -4.66 9.78 -14.43
N ALA A 88 -4.42 9.48 -13.15
CA ALA A 88 -5.44 8.86 -12.30
C ALA A 88 -6.66 9.77 -12.10
N GLN A 89 -6.44 11.06 -11.80
CA GLN A 89 -7.52 12.05 -11.64
C GLN A 89 -8.33 12.22 -12.93
N GLU A 90 -7.68 12.35 -14.08
CA GLU A 90 -8.31 12.50 -15.40
C GLU A 90 -9.22 11.33 -15.75
N GLN A 91 -8.86 10.10 -15.34
CA GLN A 91 -9.66 8.90 -15.56
C GLN A 91 -10.63 8.60 -14.40
N GLY A 92 -10.68 9.45 -13.38
CA GLY A 92 -11.57 9.30 -12.21
C GLY A 92 -11.15 8.17 -11.25
N ALA A 93 -9.90 7.72 -11.29
CA ALA A 93 -9.40 6.69 -10.39
C ALA A 93 -9.13 7.25 -8.98
N ALA A 94 -9.31 6.39 -7.97
CA ALA A 94 -9.03 6.74 -6.59
C ALA A 94 -7.53 7.04 -6.41
N PRO A 95 -7.15 8.18 -5.80
CA PRO A 95 -5.75 8.58 -5.63
C PRO A 95 -4.94 7.60 -4.79
N ARG A 96 -5.61 6.75 -4.00
CA ARG A 96 -4.99 5.73 -3.16
C ARG A 96 -4.21 4.69 -3.97
N TYR A 97 -4.61 4.36 -5.20
CA TYR A 97 -3.84 3.46 -6.07
C TYR A 97 -2.44 4.03 -6.37
N VAL A 98 -2.36 5.33 -6.65
CA VAL A 98 -1.08 6.03 -6.86
C VAL A 98 -0.28 6.11 -5.56
N THR A 99 -0.94 6.38 -4.42
CA THR A 99 -0.27 6.39 -3.11
C THR A 99 0.34 5.04 -2.77
N SER A 100 -0.35 3.93 -3.07
CA SER A 100 0.19 2.59 -2.82
C SER A 100 1.44 2.32 -3.66
N LEU A 101 1.40 2.64 -4.97
CA LEU A 101 2.58 2.56 -5.84
C LEU A 101 3.74 3.44 -5.32
N ALA A 102 3.44 4.67 -4.92
CA ALA A 102 4.44 5.60 -4.39
C ALA A 102 5.13 5.04 -3.14
N ARG A 103 4.39 4.36 -2.27
CA ARG A 103 4.92 3.78 -1.03
C ARG A 103 5.81 2.56 -1.29
N ASP A 104 5.41 1.65 -2.19
CA ASP A 104 6.26 0.52 -2.60
C ASP A 104 7.56 1.03 -3.24
N LEU A 105 7.49 2.05 -4.10
CA LEU A 105 8.67 2.68 -4.69
C LEU A 105 9.54 3.35 -3.62
N ALA A 106 8.93 4.03 -2.66
CA ALA A 106 9.63 4.70 -1.58
C ALA A 106 10.38 3.73 -0.66
N GLU A 107 9.75 2.60 -0.31
CA GLU A 107 10.39 1.52 0.47
C GLU A 107 11.57 0.91 -0.31
N TYR A 108 11.37 0.62 -1.59
CA TYR A 108 12.45 0.16 -2.47
C TYR A 108 13.65 1.12 -2.43
N ARG A 109 13.43 2.43 -2.57
CA ARG A 109 14.51 3.43 -2.47
C ARG A 109 15.16 3.47 -1.08
N GLN A 110 14.35 3.45 -0.01
CA GLN A 110 14.83 3.50 1.38
C GLN A 110 15.83 2.38 1.67
N PHE A 111 15.56 1.18 1.16
CA PHE A 111 16.40 0.00 1.35
C PHE A 111 17.44 -0.18 0.24
N GLN A 112 18.05 0.93 -0.19
CA GLN A 112 19.09 0.99 -1.22
C GLN A 112 18.68 0.27 -2.51
N ASN A 113 17.55 0.70 -3.10
CA ASN A 113 16.99 0.08 -4.30
C ASN A 113 16.75 -1.43 -4.10
N GLY A 114 16.15 -1.79 -2.96
CA GLY A 114 15.81 -3.17 -2.60
C GLY A 114 17.00 -4.06 -2.20
N THR A 115 18.26 -3.63 -2.38
CA THR A 115 19.44 -4.47 -2.11
C THR A 115 19.61 -4.84 -0.64
N MET A 116 19.07 -4.04 0.28
CA MET A 116 19.08 -4.36 1.71
C MET A 116 17.97 -5.34 2.13
N LEU A 117 17.00 -5.61 1.27
CA LEU A 117 15.88 -6.52 1.55
C LEU A 117 16.19 -7.89 0.96
N GLY A 118 16.30 -8.88 1.85
CA GLY A 118 16.53 -10.26 1.45
C GLY A 118 15.31 -10.87 0.78
N ASN A 119 15.54 -11.71 -0.23
CA ASN A 119 14.49 -12.46 -0.90
C ASN A 119 13.82 -13.46 0.07
N LEU A 120 12.50 -13.38 0.20
CA LEU A 120 11.68 -14.25 1.05
C LEU A 120 11.73 -15.72 0.62
N ASN A 121 11.97 -15.97 -0.67
CA ASN A 121 12.10 -17.30 -1.27
C ASN A 121 13.54 -17.82 -1.32
N SER A 122 14.47 -17.19 -0.60
CA SER A 122 15.87 -17.67 -0.47
C SER A 122 16.02 -19.00 0.29
N GLY A 123 14.93 -19.58 0.79
CA GLY A 123 14.90 -20.88 1.46
C GLY A 123 15.24 -20.88 2.95
N ASN A 124 15.55 -19.71 3.54
CA ASN A 124 15.99 -19.58 4.93
C ASN A 124 14.91 -18.99 5.87
N ARG A 125 13.65 -18.98 5.43
CA ARG A 125 12.48 -18.50 6.18
C ARG A 125 11.70 -19.69 6.72
N TYR A 126 11.40 -19.66 8.01
CA TYR A 126 10.69 -20.72 8.70
C TYR A 126 9.63 -20.11 9.61
N ASP A 127 8.50 -20.79 9.77
CA ASP A 127 7.54 -20.46 10.81
C ASP A 127 7.98 -20.96 12.19
N ILE A 128 7.19 -20.64 13.21
CA ILE A 128 7.47 -21.01 14.60
C ILE A 128 7.45 -22.53 14.84
N GLU A 129 6.83 -23.30 13.94
CA GLU A 129 6.75 -24.76 14.00
C GLU A 129 7.93 -25.41 13.26
N GLY A 130 8.74 -24.63 12.52
CA GLY A 130 9.90 -25.09 11.77
C GLY A 130 9.60 -25.47 10.33
N HIS A 131 8.42 -25.15 9.79
CA HIS A 131 8.12 -25.34 8.38
C HIS A 131 8.80 -24.24 7.56
N GLN A 132 9.45 -24.61 6.46
CA GLN A 132 10.00 -23.66 5.52
C GLN A 132 8.88 -22.90 4.81
N LEU A 133 9.02 -21.58 4.76
CA LEU A 133 8.09 -20.68 4.11
C LEU A 133 8.58 -20.34 2.71
N SER A 134 7.64 -20.26 1.77
CA SER A 134 7.84 -19.67 0.45
C SER A 134 6.58 -18.96 -0.01
N TYR A 135 6.72 -18.01 -0.91
CA TYR A 135 5.67 -17.10 -1.33
C TYR A 135 5.52 -17.17 -2.86
N SER A 136 4.28 -17.18 -3.32
CA SER A 136 3.94 -16.96 -4.72
C SER A 136 2.93 -15.83 -4.83
N PHE A 137 2.79 -15.23 -6.00
CA PHE A 137 1.61 -14.41 -6.26
C PHE A 137 0.35 -15.28 -6.41
N THR A 138 -0.82 -14.64 -6.31
CA THR A 138 -2.07 -15.24 -6.81
C THR A 138 -1.98 -15.47 -8.31
N ASP A 139 -2.76 -16.40 -8.88
CA ASP A 139 -2.74 -16.66 -10.33
C ASP A 139 -2.97 -15.39 -11.16
N LYS A 140 -3.84 -14.50 -10.67
CA LYS A 140 -4.13 -13.20 -11.29
C LYS A 140 -2.89 -12.32 -11.32
N ASP A 141 -2.27 -12.09 -10.17
CA ASP A 141 -1.12 -11.19 -10.05
C ASP A 141 0.12 -11.77 -10.71
N ALA A 142 0.31 -13.10 -10.65
CA ALA A 142 1.35 -13.79 -11.40
C ALA A 142 1.19 -13.56 -12.91
N ALA A 143 -0.04 -13.66 -13.43
CA ALA A 143 -0.31 -13.41 -14.84
C ALA A 143 -0.07 -11.94 -15.22
N THR A 144 -0.43 -10.98 -14.35
CA THR A 144 -0.18 -9.56 -14.59
C THR A 144 1.31 -9.22 -14.52
N ALA A 145 2.03 -9.76 -13.52
CA ALA A 145 3.48 -9.63 -13.41
C ALA A 145 4.19 -10.16 -14.66
N ALA A 146 3.82 -11.36 -15.13
CA ALA A 146 4.37 -11.93 -16.36
C ALA A 146 4.13 -11.03 -17.58
N ARG A 147 2.91 -10.48 -17.76
CA ARG A 147 2.63 -9.57 -18.88
C ARG A 147 3.50 -8.31 -18.87
N ILE A 148 3.80 -7.77 -17.68
CA ILE A 148 4.69 -6.61 -17.56
C ILE A 148 6.14 -6.99 -17.84
N LEU A 149 6.63 -8.07 -17.23
CA LEU A 149 8.04 -8.50 -17.30
C LEU A 149 8.43 -9.04 -18.69
N ASP A 150 7.54 -9.81 -19.32
CA ASP A 150 7.77 -10.43 -20.63
C ASP A 150 7.39 -9.49 -21.78
N GLY A 151 6.61 -8.45 -21.50
CA GLY A 151 6.16 -7.48 -22.49
C GLY A 151 7.22 -6.43 -22.86
N ASP A 152 7.05 -5.79 -24.02
CA ASP A 152 7.95 -4.70 -24.44
C ASP A 152 7.78 -3.42 -23.63
N VAL A 153 6.68 -3.28 -22.90
CA VAL A 153 6.35 -2.06 -22.11
C VAL A 153 7.38 -1.77 -21.03
N ILE A 154 8.03 -2.78 -20.43
CA ILE A 154 9.05 -2.58 -19.40
C ILE A 154 10.31 -1.92 -19.96
N LYS A 155 10.67 -2.21 -21.22
CA LYS A 155 11.91 -1.71 -21.86
C LYS A 155 11.90 -0.20 -22.05
N GLY A 156 10.72 0.37 -22.25
CA GLY A 156 10.50 1.80 -22.44
C GLY A 156 9.92 2.51 -21.21
N SER A 157 9.76 1.82 -20.08
CA SER A 157 9.06 2.35 -18.91
C SER A 157 9.77 3.57 -18.32
N ALA A 158 9.01 4.60 -17.96
CA ALA A 158 9.49 5.71 -17.14
C ALA A 158 9.67 5.31 -15.67
N LEU A 159 8.98 4.27 -15.20
CA LEU A 159 9.30 3.67 -13.90
C LEU A 159 10.64 2.94 -14.00
N ASP A 160 11.39 2.97 -12.90
CA ASP A 160 12.65 2.25 -12.78
C ASP A 160 12.42 0.75 -13.08
N GLN A 161 13.13 0.23 -14.08
CA GLN A 161 12.96 -1.15 -14.53
C GLN A 161 13.41 -2.16 -13.47
N ASP A 162 14.40 -1.80 -12.65
CA ASP A 162 14.88 -2.67 -11.58
C ASP A 162 13.89 -2.67 -10.40
N PHE A 163 13.21 -1.54 -10.17
CA PHE A 163 12.06 -1.51 -9.26
C PHE A 163 10.93 -2.43 -9.76
N LEU A 164 10.60 -2.41 -11.06
CA LEU A 164 9.59 -3.29 -11.62
C LEU A 164 9.98 -4.77 -11.46
N ARG A 165 11.22 -5.14 -11.76
CA ARG A 165 11.73 -6.51 -11.56
C ARG A 165 11.71 -6.93 -10.09
N TYR A 166 12.08 -6.01 -9.19
CA TYR A 166 12.04 -6.24 -7.75
C TYR A 166 10.62 -6.49 -7.24
N MET A 167 9.69 -5.60 -7.58
CA MET A 167 8.31 -5.66 -7.08
C MET A 167 7.50 -6.81 -7.70
N LEU A 168 7.82 -7.19 -8.93
CA LEU A 168 7.17 -8.30 -9.65
C LEU A 168 7.88 -9.65 -9.45
N ASP A 169 8.83 -9.74 -8.51
CA ASP A 169 9.38 -11.00 -8.03
C ASP A 169 8.63 -11.41 -6.74
N PRO A 170 8.03 -12.62 -6.66
CA PRO A 170 7.24 -13.01 -5.50
C PRO A 170 8.05 -13.17 -4.21
N GLY A 171 9.38 -13.29 -4.31
CA GLY A 171 10.28 -13.31 -3.17
C GLY A 171 10.58 -11.92 -2.61
N HIS A 172 10.37 -10.85 -3.38
CA HIS A 172 10.59 -9.47 -2.94
C HIS A 172 9.28 -8.69 -2.78
N GLY A 173 8.35 -8.88 -3.70
CA GLY A 173 7.07 -8.20 -3.75
C GLY A 173 5.91 -8.93 -3.08
N ALA A 174 6.12 -10.00 -2.29
CA ALA A 174 4.99 -10.70 -1.65
C ALA A 174 4.07 -9.75 -0.87
N TYR A 175 4.64 -8.80 -0.13
CA TYR A 175 3.88 -7.86 0.71
C TYR A 175 3.64 -6.50 0.05
N HIS A 176 3.67 -6.42 -1.28
CA HIS A 176 3.36 -5.18 -1.99
C HIS A 176 1.98 -4.65 -1.62
N ILE A 177 1.81 -3.33 -1.70
CA ILE A 177 0.50 -2.68 -1.50
C ILE A 177 -0.09 -2.10 -2.77
N CYS A 178 0.69 -1.95 -3.84
CA CYS A 178 0.20 -1.51 -5.14
C CYS A 178 -0.65 -2.60 -5.83
N ASP A 179 -1.66 -2.17 -6.58
CA ASP A 179 -2.46 -3.09 -7.38
C ASP A 179 -1.73 -3.37 -8.70
N PHE A 180 -1.48 -4.64 -9.03
CA PHE A 180 -0.71 -5.00 -10.23
C PHE A 180 -1.44 -4.68 -11.54
N ASP A 181 -2.78 -4.74 -11.56
CA ASP A 181 -3.53 -4.32 -12.76
C ASP A 181 -3.41 -2.81 -12.95
N PHE A 182 -3.43 -2.03 -11.86
CA PHE A 182 -3.17 -0.59 -11.91
C PHE A 182 -1.75 -0.30 -12.39
N LEU A 183 -0.76 -1.01 -11.83
CA LEU A 183 0.65 -0.91 -12.23
C LEU A 183 0.83 -1.19 -13.72
N GLU A 184 0.19 -2.23 -14.26
CA GLU A 184 0.24 -2.55 -15.69
C GLU A 184 -0.25 -1.37 -16.55
N LYS A 185 -1.34 -0.69 -16.15
CA LYS A 185 -1.83 0.50 -16.87
C LYS A 185 -0.87 1.67 -16.76
N VAL A 186 -0.27 1.90 -15.59
CA VAL A 186 0.74 2.94 -15.40
C VAL A 186 1.97 2.66 -16.27
N VAL A 187 2.53 1.45 -16.21
CA VAL A 187 3.69 1.07 -17.02
C VAL A 187 3.37 1.21 -18.51
N THR A 188 2.19 0.80 -18.94
CA THR A 188 1.75 0.96 -20.34
C THR A 188 1.64 2.44 -20.74
N ARG A 189 1.01 3.27 -19.90
CA ARG A 189 0.78 4.70 -20.18
C ARG A 189 2.08 5.49 -20.29
N PHE A 190 3.02 5.20 -19.39
CA PHE A 190 4.27 5.95 -19.22
C PHE A 190 5.47 5.20 -19.78
N SER A 191 5.25 4.34 -20.79
CA SER A 191 6.33 3.69 -21.53
C SER A 191 6.40 4.21 -22.96
N THR A 192 7.62 4.35 -23.49
CA THR A 192 7.85 4.74 -24.89
C THR A 192 7.39 3.67 -25.90
N THR A 193 7.24 2.42 -25.46
CA THR A 193 6.73 1.29 -26.25
C THR A 193 5.29 0.93 -25.91
N GLY A 194 4.70 1.60 -24.92
CA GLY A 194 3.33 1.36 -24.47
C GLY A 194 2.29 2.20 -25.20
N ASP A 195 1.02 1.96 -24.87
CA ASP A 195 -0.11 2.72 -25.40
C ASP A 195 -0.34 4.01 -24.58
N PRO A 196 -0.02 5.21 -25.12
CA PRO A 196 -0.30 6.46 -24.45
C PRO A 196 -1.80 6.79 -24.42
N GLY A 197 -2.68 5.97 -25.01
CA GLY A 197 -4.13 6.08 -24.96
C GLY A 197 -4.79 5.17 -23.93
N VAL A 198 -4.01 4.36 -23.19
CA VAL A 198 -4.55 3.36 -22.25
C VAL A 198 -5.46 4.02 -21.21
N ARG A 199 -6.59 3.37 -20.95
CA ARG A 199 -7.65 3.83 -20.03
C ARG A 199 -7.63 3.03 -18.74
N LEU A 200 -8.00 3.67 -17.64
CA LEU A 200 -8.26 2.99 -16.37
C LEU A 200 -9.71 2.45 -16.37
N PRO A 201 -9.91 1.13 -16.21
CA PRO A 201 -11.23 0.56 -16.00
C PRO A 201 -12.00 1.15 -14.80
N PRO A 202 -13.35 1.10 -14.80
CA PRO A 202 -14.17 1.64 -13.72
C PRO A 202 -13.88 1.09 -12.32
N GLN A 203 -13.29 -0.11 -12.22
CA GLN A 203 -12.89 -0.71 -10.92
C GLN A 203 -11.91 0.17 -10.14
N PHE A 204 -11.14 1.03 -10.82
CA PHE A 204 -10.19 1.92 -10.17
C PHE A 204 -10.82 3.18 -9.57
N GLN A 205 -12.12 3.44 -9.77
CA GLN A 205 -12.81 4.59 -9.15
C GLN A 205 -12.90 4.47 -7.63
N THR A 206 -12.96 3.24 -7.11
CA THR A 206 -12.96 2.96 -5.68
C THR A 206 -11.74 2.11 -5.35
N TYR A 207 -10.99 2.52 -4.33
CA TYR A 207 -9.85 1.74 -3.88
C TYR A 207 -10.31 0.44 -3.20
N GLN A 208 -9.74 -0.68 -3.63
CA GLN A 208 -9.89 -1.97 -2.98
C GLN A 208 -8.51 -2.51 -2.64
N SER A 209 -8.32 -2.90 -1.38
CA SER A 209 -7.13 -3.63 -0.98
C SER A 209 -7.30 -5.10 -1.34
N HIS A 210 -6.28 -5.69 -1.92
CA HIS A 210 -6.19 -7.13 -2.17
C HIS A 210 -4.87 -7.65 -1.60
N GLN A 211 -4.88 -8.91 -1.14
CA GLN A 211 -3.66 -9.62 -0.80
C GLN A 211 -3.17 -10.38 -2.04
N GLY A 212 -2.14 -9.87 -2.68
CA GLY A 212 -1.64 -10.42 -3.95
C GLY A 212 -0.78 -11.68 -3.87
N TYR A 213 -0.65 -12.29 -2.68
CA TYR A 213 0.26 -13.41 -2.45
C TYR A 213 -0.37 -14.60 -1.72
N ILE A 214 0.24 -15.77 -1.93
CA ILE A 214 -0.02 -17.04 -1.27
C ILE A 214 1.23 -17.43 -0.49
N GLU A 215 1.09 -17.68 0.81
CA GLU A 215 2.13 -18.29 1.64
C GLU A 215 2.01 -19.82 1.57
N HIS A 216 3.12 -20.47 1.25
CA HIS A 216 3.27 -21.92 1.23
C HIS A 216 4.13 -22.36 2.39
N LYS A 217 3.80 -23.53 2.95
CA LYS A 217 4.54 -24.17 4.04
C LYS A 217 5.02 -25.54 3.58
N SER A 218 6.29 -25.86 3.82
CA SER A 218 6.79 -27.22 3.63
C SER A 218 6.06 -28.20 4.54
N ARG A 219 5.99 -29.47 4.13
CA ARG A 219 5.53 -30.55 5.03
C ARG A 219 6.61 -31.02 5.99
N GLU A 220 7.86 -30.82 5.59
CA GLU A 220 9.02 -31.14 6.40
C GLU A 220 9.20 -30.07 7.47
N ILE A 221 9.45 -30.53 8.70
CA ILE A 221 9.78 -29.69 9.84
C ILE A 221 11.29 -29.77 10.01
N LEU A 222 11.94 -28.61 10.13
CA LEU A 222 13.38 -28.59 10.35
C LEU A 222 13.70 -29.27 11.69
N GLU A 223 14.59 -30.27 11.67
CA GLU A 223 14.98 -30.99 12.88
C GLU A 223 15.52 -30.04 13.96
N PRO A 224 15.16 -30.21 15.26
CA PRO A 224 15.51 -29.29 16.34
C PRO A 224 17.02 -29.00 16.44
N VAL A 225 17.87 -29.99 16.18
CA VAL A 225 19.34 -29.85 16.20
C VAL A 225 19.84 -28.94 15.07
N THR A 226 19.17 -28.99 13.91
CA THR A 226 19.48 -28.13 12.76
C THR A 226 18.99 -26.70 13.03
N LEU A 227 17.84 -26.55 13.70
CA LEU A 227 17.33 -25.27 14.21
C LEU A 227 18.27 -24.63 15.23
N GLU A 228 18.77 -25.40 16.21
CA GLU A 228 19.75 -24.91 17.17
C GLU A 228 21.05 -24.46 16.48
N ARG A 229 21.50 -25.20 15.47
CA ARG A 229 22.69 -24.82 14.68
C ARG A 229 22.46 -23.54 13.87
N LEU A 230 21.30 -23.40 13.23
CA LEU A 230 20.89 -22.19 12.51
C LEU A 230 20.73 -21.00 13.46
N ALA A 231 20.16 -21.21 14.65
CA ALA A 231 20.03 -20.19 15.68
C ALA A 231 21.40 -19.73 16.21
N ARG A 232 22.32 -20.68 16.48
CA ARG A 232 23.71 -20.38 16.85
C ARG A 232 24.45 -19.64 15.75
N GLN A 233 24.36 -20.09 14.50
CA GLN A 233 24.95 -19.38 13.36
C GLN A 233 24.39 -17.96 13.20
N LYS A 234 23.08 -17.77 13.39
CA LYS A 234 22.45 -16.44 13.36
C LYS A 234 22.90 -15.55 14.52
N GLN A 235 23.11 -16.11 15.72
CA GLN A 235 23.65 -15.41 16.91
C GLN A 235 25.13 -15.04 16.74
N GLU A 236 25.94 -15.96 16.23
CA GLU A 236 27.36 -15.74 15.91
C GLU A 236 27.51 -14.66 14.84
N ALA A 237 26.64 -14.71 13.81
CA ALA A 237 26.53 -13.69 12.78
C ALA A 237 26.01 -12.34 13.31
N THR A 238 25.38 -12.26 14.49
CA THR A 238 25.01 -10.98 15.16
C THR A 238 26.05 -10.49 16.17
N GLY A 239 27.16 -11.20 16.38
CA GLY A 239 28.30 -10.72 17.19
C GLY A 239 28.04 -10.69 18.69
N GLN A 240 27.00 -11.39 19.14
CA GLN A 240 26.82 -11.67 20.55
C GLN A 240 27.68 -12.89 20.89
N ASN A 241 28.83 -12.65 21.51
CA ASN A 241 29.65 -13.71 22.10
C ASN A 241 28.83 -14.49 23.15
N PRO A 242 28.96 -15.82 23.24
CA PRO A 242 28.17 -16.62 24.16
C PRO A 242 28.55 -16.31 25.61
N ALA A 243 27.58 -15.87 26.41
CA ALA A 243 27.72 -15.91 27.85
C ALA A 243 27.58 -17.37 28.32
N ALA A 244 28.72 -18.03 28.54
CA ALA A 244 28.99 -19.23 29.35
C ALA A 244 28.15 -20.52 29.09
N PRO A 245 28.74 -21.72 29.28
CA PRO A 245 28.07 -22.98 28.96
C PRO A 245 26.86 -23.23 29.86
N THR A 246 25.70 -23.52 29.26
CA THR A 246 24.55 -24.12 29.96
C THR A 246 24.96 -25.49 30.51
N PRO A 247 24.67 -25.83 31.78
CA PRO A 247 24.95 -27.15 32.30
C PRO A 247 24.11 -28.21 31.59
N ALA A 248 24.63 -29.44 31.56
CA ALA A 248 24.05 -30.59 30.86
C ALA A 248 22.56 -30.81 31.22
N PRO A 249 21.74 -31.32 30.27
CA PRO A 249 20.33 -31.54 30.52
C PRO A 249 20.17 -32.69 31.52
N ASP A 250 19.67 -32.35 32.71
CA ASP A 250 19.02 -33.34 33.55
C ASP A 250 17.75 -33.85 32.83
N SER A 251 17.61 -35.15 32.88
CA SER A 251 16.69 -36.01 32.15
C SER A 251 15.21 -35.63 32.26
N GLU A 252 14.50 -35.90 31.15
CA GLU A 252 13.05 -36.21 31.06
C GLU A 252 12.04 -35.07 31.23
N LYS A 253 12.08 -34.06 30.35
CA LYS A 253 10.87 -33.56 29.68
C LYS A 253 11.25 -33.11 28.26
N ALA A 254 10.53 -33.59 27.26
CA ALA A 254 10.62 -33.04 25.91
C ALA A 254 10.16 -31.58 25.97
N GLU A 255 11.11 -30.64 26.01
CA GLU A 255 10.81 -29.21 25.94
C GLU A 255 10.19 -28.93 24.57
N THR A 256 9.05 -28.24 24.56
CA THR A 256 8.37 -27.87 23.32
C THR A 256 9.00 -26.63 22.72
N LEU A 257 8.82 -26.41 21.41
CA LEU A 257 9.26 -25.16 20.74
C LEU A 257 8.74 -23.91 21.45
N GLN A 258 7.56 -23.98 22.06
CA GLN A 258 6.97 -22.90 22.86
C GLN A 258 7.80 -22.59 24.12
N ASP A 259 8.40 -23.60 24.75
CA ASP A 259 9.24 -23.45 25.94
C ASP A 259 10.60 -22.84 25.59
N ILE A 260 11.18 -23.25 24.47
CA ILE A 260 12.45 -22.72 23.96
C ILE A 260 12.28 -21.25 23.53
N TRP A 261 11.21 -20.93 22.79
CA TRP A 261 10.89 -19.55 22.40
C TRP A 261 10.57 -18.67 23.60
N ARG A 262 9.77 -19.14 24.56
CA ARG A 262 9.47 -18.38 25.79
C ARG A 262 10.74 -18.06 26.57
N ARG A 263 11.66 -19.00 26.69
CA ARG A 263 12.94 -18.78 27.37
C ARG A 263 13.82 -17.76 26.65
N SER A 264 13.92 -17.86 25.32
CA SER A 264 14.70 -16.91 24.52
C SER A 264 14.08 -15.50 24.57
N LEU A 265 12.75 -15.40 24.52
CA LEU A 265 12.02 -14.14 24.60
C LEU A 265 12.11 -13.51 26.01
N LEU A 266 12.07 -14.32 27.06
CA LEU A 266 12.32 -13.87 28.44
C LEU A 266 13.76 -13.38 28.64
N GLN A 267 14.75 -14.00 28.00
CA GLN A 267 16.13 -13.48 28.00
C GLN A 267 16.25 -12.15 27.25
N MET A 268 15.57 -12.00 26.11
CA MET A 268 15.55 -10.75 25.34
C MET A 268 14.87 -9.59 26.09
N VAL A 269 13.78 -9.85 26.81
CA VAL A 269 13.09 -8.85 27.65
C VAL A 269 13.94 -8.47 28.87
N ARG A 270 14.66 -9.42 29.47
CA ARG A 270 15.56 -9.16 30.61
C ARG A 270 16.77 -8.30 30.26
N ASN A 271 17.19 -8.32 28.98
CA ASN A 271 18.35 -7.58 28.47
C ASN A 271 17.96 -6.34 27.63
N GLY A 272 16.68 -5.94 27.61
CA GLY A 272 16.21 -4.64 27.10
C GLY A 272 16.30 -4.38 25.58
N GLY A 273 16.38 -5.41 24.74
CA GLY A 273 16.91 -5.27 23.38
C GLY A 273 15.95 -5.53 22.20
N TRP A 274 14.73 -5.01 22.20
CA TRP A 274 13.85 -5.12 21.00
C TRP A 274 14.15 -4.07 19.91
N GLN A 275 14.85 -2.98 20.24
CA GLN A 275 15.19 -1.93 19.26
C GLN A 275 16.58 -2.11 18.61
N SER A 276 17.49 -2.85 19.25
CA SER A 276 18.88 -3.02 18.80
C SER A 276 19.08 -4.17 17.80
N SER A 277 18.17 -5.13 17.72
CA SER A 277 18.27 -6.28 16.81
C SER A 277 17.98 -5.91 15.35
N LEU A 278 17.03 -5.01 15.08
CA LEU A 278 16.75 -4.50 13.72
C LEU A 278 17.89 -3.62 13.18
N ALA A 279 18.47 -2.76 14.01
CA ALA A 279 19.59 -1.90 13.60
C ALA A 279 20.89 -2.69 13.33
N THR A 280 21.12 -3.78 14.07
CA THR A 280 22.27 -4.68 13.85
C THR A 280 22.04 -5.61 12.66
N PHE A 281 20.80 -5.99 12.40
CA PHE A 281 20.41 -6.79 11.22
C PHE A 281 20.59 -6.01 9.90
N LEU A 282 20.36 -4.69 9.92
CA LEU A 282 20.53 -3.83 8.74
C LEU A 282 21.99 -3.40 8.48
N SER A 283 22.88 -3.44 9.48
CA SER A 283 24.29 -3.02 9.30
C SER A 283 25.22 -4.13 8.84
N ARG A 284 24.83 -5.41 9.00
CA ARG A 284 25.75 -6.56 8.84
C ARG A 284 25.59 -7.36 7.54
N ASN A 285 24.67 -6.94 6.67
CA ASN A 285 24.64 -7.39 5.27
C ASN A 285 25.47 -6.52 4.32
N ARG A 286 26.26 -5.58 4.85
CA ARG A 286 27.46 -5.09 4.16
C ARG A 286 28.58 -6.09 4.38
N ASN A 287 28.96 -6.82 3.36
CA ASN A 287 30.35 -6.89 2.91
C ASN A 287 30.51 -7.68 1.60
N ASP A 288 31.40 -7.13 0.79
CA ASP A 288 32.02 -7.58 -0.46
C ASP A 288 31.22 -7.44 -1.76
#